data_AF-A0A3D2USX7-F1
#
_entry.id   AF-A0A3D2USX7-F1
#
_cell.length_a   1.000
_cell.length_b   1.000
_cell.length_c   1.000
_cell.angle_alpha   90.00
_cell.angle_beta   90.00
_cell.angle_gamma   90.00
#
_symmetry.space_group_name_H-M   'P 1'
#
loop_
_entity.id
_entity.type
_entity.pdbx_description
1 polymer ?
#
loop_
_entity_poly.entity_id
_entity_poly.type
_entity_poly.pdbx_seq_one_letter_code
_entity_poly.pdbx_strand_id
1 'polypeptide(L)'
;MRSYQRIVSFFVLVLVVVSCQSVSSPLYVPTEDRKTPYPTTTSVSPSPAFDFGVSQILVYLHPSWGAGENYLTDSEVASRFQLILRDRIQMLEDLPEYREAGFSGEVYVYLSGSGIAGPEGLESPQAQLTLCTDAQKSLPVFGDSVTMDIGDFCEIHDAIISQTSLPDYPDIFPTENWFVHSSDGTRFTRGYAGKGAVYYVINPGDFGWQTYFSRRALREIKFTDPSHLPIPQATGIFIDNLNSTFYFPSGFIPTEYSSLEEYEEKKLDMLVVTYQLLSQEGIPIIGNLSDMDYPESWDLFLPYLSGVMAESWISAWGDGILPPHRIEAELSLAERVLQQNKKFLGVFQGNVSGDYLNFAFANLLLIANHQNAYFKYKNYAGEYSEYYEIPEYFYKLGSPLGAREKVSDDPLVYTREFECGNIMANLTTGEAEILYTC
;
A
#
# COMPACT_ATOMS: atom_id res chain seq x y z
N MET A 1 -3.43 -51.23 19.92
CA MET A 1 -2.91 -52.03 18.79
C MET A 1 -3.79 -51.80 17.57
N ARG A 2 -3.45 -50.81 16.74
CA ARG A 2 -3.89 -50.69 15.34
C ARG A 2 -2.74 -50.02 14.58
N SER A 3 -2.18 -50.74 13.61
CA SER A 3 -1.04 -50.33 12.80
C SER A 3 -1.50 -49.41 11.67
N TYR A 4 -0.85 -48.26 11.52
CA TYR A 4 -0.94 -47.46 10.30
C TYR A 4 0.30 -47.74 9.44
N GLN A 5 0.05 -48.28 8.24
CA GLN A 5 1.05 -48.51 7.21
C GLN A 5 1.51 -47.18 6.61
N ARG A 6 2.83 -47.02 6.51
CA ARG A 6 3.49 -45.94 5.76
C ARG A 6 3.43 -46.27 4.26
N ILE A 7 2.93 -45.34 3.45
CA ILE A 7 3.13 -45.34 2.01
C ILE A 7 4.43 -44.57 1.74
N VAL A 8 5.40 -45.26 1.14
CA VAL A 8 6.66 -44.69 0.63
C VAL A 8 6.46 -44.50 -0.87
N SER A 9 6.40 -43.25 -1.32
CA SER A 9 6.40 -42.92 -2.76
C SER A 9 7.83 -42.69 -3.22
N PHE A 10 8.31 -43.53 -4.14
CA PHE A 10 9.56 -43.35 -4.87
C PHE A 10 9.31 -42.40 -6.05
N PHE A 11 10.00 -41.26 -6.09
CA PHE A 11 10.13 -40.45 -7.31
C PHE A 11 11.47 -40.78 -7.98
N VAL A 12 11.40 -41.22 -9.24
CA VAL A 12 12.55 -41.40 -10.12
C VAL A 12 12.83 -40.04 -10.79
N LEU A 13 14.00 -39.47 -10.50
CA LEU A 13 14.50 -38.27 -11.14
C LEU A 13 15.14 -38.64 -12.49
N VAL A 14 14.60 -38.13 -13.59
CA VAL A 14 15.23 -38.21 -14.92
C VAL A 14 16.04 -36.94 -15.13
N LEU A 15 17.36 -37.08 -15.13
CA LEU A 15 18.33 -36.03 -15.45
C LEU A 15 18.45 -35.90 -16.97
N VAL A 16 17.97 -34.78 -17.54
CA VAL A 16 18.28 -34.38 -18.91
C VAL A 16 19.38 -33.32 -18.85
N VAL A 17 20.58 -33.69 -19.30
CA VAL A 17 21.70 -32.77 -19.49
C VAL A 17 21.51 -32.10 -20.85
N VAL A 18 21.11 -30.82 -20.85
CA VAL A 18 21.18 -29.98 -22.05
C VAL A 18 22.39 -29.09 -21.92
N SER A 19 23.43 -29.43 -22.68
CA SER A 19 24.62 -28.61 -22.90
C SER A 19 24.31 -27.51 -23.91
N CYS A 20 24.19 -26.26 -23.46
CA CYS A 20 24.16 -25.09 -24.35
C CYS A 20 25.51 -24.37 -24.31
N GLN A 21 26.18 -24.37 -25.46
CA GLN A 21 27.40 -23.62 -25.73
C GLN A 21 27.07 -22.13 -25.88
N SER A 22 27.82 -21.29 -25.16
CA SER A 22 27.80 -19.84 -25.27
C SER A 22 28.46 -19.39 -26.58
N VAL A 23 27.71 -18.69 -27.44
CA VAL A 23 28.27 -17.94 -28.57
C VAL A 23 28.05 -16.46 -28.30
N SER A 24 29.14 -15.76 -28.00
CA SER A 24 29.22 -14.31 -27.92
C SER A 24 28.99 -13.69 -29.30
N SER A 25 27.94 -12.87 -29.45
CA SER A 25 27.79 -11.97 -30.60
C SER A 25 27.90 -10.52 -30.10
N PRO A 26 28.61 -9.64 -30.81
CA PRO A 26 28.77 -8.25 -30.42
C PRO A 26 27.47 -7.47 -30.64
N LEU A 27 27.16 -6.57 -29.70
CA LEU A 27 26.08 -5.59 -29.82
C LEU A 27 26.28 -4.72 -31.08
N TYR A 28 25.28 -4.77 -31.96
CA TYR A 28 25.09 -3.83 -33.06
C TYR A 28 24.23 -2.67 -32.55
N VAL A 29 24.76 -1.45 -32.61
CA VAL A 29 24.04 -0.20 -32.35
C VAL A 29 23.41 0.25 -33.68
N PRO A 30 22.08 0.30 -33.82
CA PRO A 30 21.47 0.91 -34.99
C PRO A 30 21.55 2.44 -34.87
N THR A 31 22.23 3.05 -35.84
CA THR A 31 22.18 4.48 -36.11
C THR A 31 20.78 4.90 -36.56
N GLU A 32 20.38 6.09 -36.10
CA GLU A 32 19.16 6.82 -36.45
C GLU A 32 18.80 6.72 -37.94
N ASP A 33 17.50 6.50 -38.21
CA ASP A 33 16.93 6.91 -39.48
C ASP A 33 15.54 7.54 -39.29
N ARG A 34 15.40 8.67 -39.99
CA ARG A 34 14.28 9.62 -39.99
C ARG A 34 12.91 8.95 -40.11
N LYS A 35 11.96 9.39 -39.26
CA LYS A 35 10.53 9.36 -39.60
C LYS A 35 9.96 10.76 -39.74
N THR A 36 9.33 10.97 -40.90
CA THR A 36 8.51 12.10 -41.33
C THR A 36 7.30 12.34 -40.42
N PRO A 37 6.72 13.56 -40.43
CA PRO A 37 5.75 13.99 -39.43
C PRO A 37 4.35 13.41 -39.71
N TYR A 38 3.73 12.85 -38.67
CA TYR A 38 2.31 12.52 -38.65
C TYR A 38 1.48 13.75 -38.21
N PRO A 39 0.21 13.87 -38.66
CA PRO A 39 -0.56 15.09 -38.51
C PRO A 39 -0.97 15.33 -37.05
N THR A 40 -0.77 16.56 -36.62
CA THR A 40 -1.22 17.12 -35.35
C THR A 40 -2.74 17.11 -35.29
N THR A 41 -3.32 16.18 -34.51
CA THR A 41 -4.63 16.41 -33.91
C THR A 41 -4.43 17.38 -32.77
N THR A 42 -5.02 18.56 -32.89
CA THR A 42 -5.10 19.56 -31.82
C THR A 42 -5.75 18.93 -30.59
N SER A 43 -4.93 18.56 -29.60
CA SER A 43 -5.40 18.29 -28.25
C SER A 43 -5.88 19.62 -27.67
N VAL A 44 -7.18 19.86 -27.71
CA VAL A 44 -7.79 20.85 -26.83
C VAL A 44 -7.62 20.26 -25.44
N SER A 45 -6.63 20.78 -24.70
CA SER A 45 -6.43 20.45 -23.30
C SER A 45 -7.65 20.96 -22.53
N PRO A 46 -8.50 20.08 -21.97
CA PRO A 46 -9.49 20.53 -21.02
C PRO A 46 -8.74 20.76 -19.71
N SER A 47 -8.56 22.03 -19.34
CA SER A 47 -8.26 22.38 -17.95
C SER A 47 -9.42 21.85 -17.10
N PRO A 48 -9.23 20.90 -16.16
CA PRO A 48 -10.33 20.46 -15.32
C PRO A 48 -10.49 21.51 -14.22
N ALA A 49 -11.44 22.42 -14.40
CA ALA A 49 -12.14 22.98 -13.26
C ALA A 49 -12.82 21.80 -12.57
N PHE A 50 -12.38 21.46 -11.35
CA PHE A 50 -12.86 20.32 -10.59
C PHE A 50 -14.31 20.58 -10.12
N ASP A 51 -15.26 20.33 -11.02
CA ASP A 51 -16.66 20.04 -10.71
C ASP A 51 -16.69 18.66 -10.05
N PHE A 52 -17.17 18.58 -8.80
CA PHE A 52 -17.32 17.39 -7.94
C PHE A 52 -16.71 16.08 -8.46
N GLY A 53 -15.44 15.82 -8.12
CA GLY A 53 -14.77 14.58 -8.47
C GLY A 53 -14.28 13.88 -7.21
N VAL A 54 -15.05 12.91 -6.73
CA VAL A 54 -14.44 11.83 -5.96
C VAL A 54 -13.22 11.34 -6.73
N SER A 55 -12.09 11.24 -6.04
CA SER A 55 -10.80 11.04 -6.70
C SER A 55 -10.41 9.56 -6.70
N GLN A 56 -9.93 9.05 -7.82
CA GLN A 56 -9.39 7.71 -7.90
C GLN A 56 -7.94 7.68 -7.46
N ILE A 57 -7.55 6.55 -6.86
CA ILE A 57 -6.17 6.32 -6.42
C ILE A 57 -5.54 5.15 -7.18
N LEU A 58 -4.28 5.32 -7.53
CA LEU A 58 -3.42 4.26 -8.04
C LEU A 58 -2.67 3.67 -6.85
N VAL A 59 -2.84 2.36 -6.62
CA VAL A 59 -2.32 1.66 -5.43
C VAL A 59 -1.46 0.48 -5.89
N TYR A 60 -0.22 0.42 -5.41
CA TYR A 60 0.76 -0.67 -5.47
C TYR A 60 1.28 -1.12 -6.85
N LEU A 61 0.49 -1.08 -7.93
CA LEU A 61 0.87 -1.65 -9.23
C LEU A 61 0.49 -0.72 -10.39
N HIS A 62 1.21 -0.84 -11.51
CA HIS A 62 0.86 -0.14 -12.75
C HIS A 62 -0.54 -0.56 -13.21
N PRO A 63 -1.45 0.40 -13.48
CA PRO A 63 -2.84 0.06 -13.72
C PRO A 63 -3.07 -0.58 -15.09
N SER A 64 -3.98 -1.54 -15.17
CA SER A 64 -4.38 -2.24 -16.39
C SER A 64 -5.89 -2.20 -16.58
N TRP A 65 -6.34 -2.18 -17.83
CA TRP A 65 -7.75 -2.32 -18.18
C TRP A 65 -8.24 -3.74 -17.87
N GLY A 66 -8.94 -3.89 -16.74
CA GLY A 66 -9.36 -5.20 -16.22
C GLY A 66 -8.19 -6.15 -15.98
N ALA A 67 -8.48 -7.46 -16.03
CA ALA A 67 -7.48 -8.51 -15.82
C ALA A 67 -6.51 -8.65 -17.02
N GLY A 68 -5.21 -8.72 -16.73
CA GLY A 68 -4.15 -8.97 -17.70
C GLY A 68 -3.21 -7.78 -17.95
N GLU A 69 -2.34 -7.89 -18.95
CA GLU A 69 -1.26 -6.94 -19.24
C GLU A 69 -1.68 -5.78 -20.17
N ASN A 70 -2.98 -5.43 -20.21
CA ASN A 70 -3.46 -4.28 -20.99
C ASN A 70 -3.31 -2.99 -20.18
N TYR A 71 -2.06 -2.58 -19.95
CA TYR A 71 -1.73 -1.44 -19.11
C TYR A 71 -2.30 -0.12 -19.64
N LEU A 72 -2.76 0.75 -18.73
CA LEU A 72 -3.08 2.14 -19.04
C LEU A 72 -1.79 2.85 -19.48
N THR A 73 -1.93 3.74 -20.45
CA THR A 73 -0.89 4.68 -20.87
C THR A 73 -0.67 5.75 -19.80
N ASP A 74 0.48 6.43 -19.84
CA ASP A 74 0.81 7.50 -18.88
C ASP A 74 -0.18 8.66 -18.93
N SER A 75 -0.73 8.97 -20.11
CA SER A 75 -1.78 9.98 -20.27
C SER A 75 -3.12 9.55 -19.67
N GLU A 76 -3.45 8.26 -19.73
CA GLU A 76 -4.62 7.72 -19.05
C GLU A 76 -4.41 7.76 -17.53
N VAL A 77 -3.23 7.39 -17.03
CA VAL A 77 -2.89 7.53 -15.61
C VAL A 77 -3.01 8.98 -15.15
N ALA A 78 -2.37 9.90 -15.87
CA ALA A 78 -2.36 11.33 -15.57
C ALA A 78 -3.75 11.97 -15.51
N SER A 79 -4.69 11.50 -16.33
CA SER A 79 -6.05 12.05 -16.40
C SER A 79 -7.05 11.37 -15.45
N ARG A 80 -6.75 10.17 -14.94
CA ARG A 80 -7.68 9.37 -14.13
C ARG A 80 -7.43 9.45 -12.64
N PHE A 81 -6.17 9.51 -12.23
CA PHE A 81 -5.79 9.45 -10.83
C PHE A 81 -5.39 10.82 -10.30
N GLN A 82 -5.69 11.08 -9.03
CA GLN A 82 -5.31 12.30 -8.32
C GLN A 82 -4.32 12.03 -7.19
N LEU A 83 -4.12 10.77 -6.84
CA LEU A 83 -3.13 10.31 -5.87
C LEU A 83 -2.54 8.98 -6.32
N ILE A 84 -1.22 8.87 -6.24
CA ILE A 84 -0.45 7.65 -6.50
C ILE A 84 0.19 7.20 -5.19
N LEU A 85 0.09 5.91 -4.90
CA LEU A 85 0.67 5.24 -3.76
C LEU A 85 1.34 3.96 -4.26
N ARG A 86 2.67 3.94 -4.29
CA ARG A 86 3.44 2.84 -4.85
C ARG A 86 4.76 2.67 -4.13
N ASP A 87 5.42 1.55 -4.41
CA ASP A 87 6.77 1.30 -3.95
C ASP A 87 7.80 2.20 -4.67
N ARG A 88 8.98 2.31 -4.07
CA ARG A 88 10.04 3.19 -4.56
C ARG A 88 10.52 2.84 -5.97
N ILE A 89 10.78 1.57 -6.23
CA ILE A 89 11.41 1.11 -7.48
C ILE A 89 10.50 1.50 -8.65
N GLN A 90 9.22 1.19 -8.51
CA GLN A 90 8.19 1.55 -9.48
C GLN A 90 8.05 3.05 -9.68
N MET A 91 8.07 3.85 -8.61
CA MET A 91 7.92 5.31 -8.76
C MET A 91 9.11 5.98 -9.43
N LEU A 92 10.33 5.48 -9.22
CA LEU A 92 11.49 6.03 -9.93
C LEU A 92 11.43 5.79 -11.45
N GLU A 93 10.80 4.68 -11.85
CA GLU A 93 10.58 4.33 -13.26
C GLU A 93 9.43 5.15 -13.85
N ASP A 94 8.24 5.08 -13.24
CA ASP A 94 7.00 5.50 -13.91
C ASP A 94 6.65 6.98 -13.66
N LEU A 95 7.04 7.56 -12.51
CA LEU A 95 6.59 8.91 -12.13
C LEU A 95 7.06 10.01 -13.09
N PRO A 96 8.32 10.02 -13.60
CA PRO A 96 8.74 11.00 -14.59
C PRO A 96 7.85 11.00 -15.84
N GLU A 97 7.47 9.81 -16.33
CA GLU A 97 6.62 9.63 -17.51
C GLU A 97 5.19 10.13 -17.23
N TYR A 98 4.63 9.80 -16.07
CA TYR A 98 3.32 10.32 -15.66
C TYR A 98 3.31 11.86 -15.54
N ARG A 99 4.37 12.45 -14.99
CA ARG A 99 4.49 13.91 -14.87
C ARG A 99 4.62 14.57 -16.24
N GLU A 100 5.40 14.00 -17.17
CA GLU A 100 5.49 14.47 -18.55
C GLU A 100 4.14 14.38 -19.27
N ALA A 101 3.35 13.33 -18.99
CA ALA A 101 1.99 13.16 -19.48
C ALA A 101 0.94 14.07 -18.80
N GLY A 102 1.34 14.88 -17.81
CA GLY A 102 0.50 15.90 -17.18
C GLY A 102 -0.07 15.54 -15.81
N PHE A 103 0.37 14.44 -15.19
CA PHE A 103 -0.07 14.09 -13.84
C PHE A 103 0.34 15.20 -12.85
N SER A 104 -0.64 15.76 -12.15
CA SER A 104 -0.44 16.84 -11.17
C SER A 104 -0.85 16.45 -9.74
N GLY A 105 -1.28 15.19 -9.55
CA GLY A 105 -1.71 14.68 -8.26
C GLY A 105 -0.60 14.49 -7.24
N GLU A 106 -1.02 14.07 -6.06
CA GLU A 106 -0.15 13.72 -4.93
C GLU A 106 0.51 12.35 -5.14
N VAL A 107 1.70 12.16 -4.57
CA VAL A 107 2.47 10.92 -4.64
C VAL A 107 2.94 10.55 -3.24
N TYR A 108 2.57 9.35 -2.78
CA TYR A 108 3.00 8.83 -1.48
C TYR A 108 3.87 7.60 -1.67
N VAL A 109 5.01 7.59 -0.98
CA VAL A 109 5.92 6.45 -0.96
C VAL A 109 5.39 5.40 -0.03
N TYR A 110 5.11 4.21 -0.55
CA TYR A 110 4.72 3.07 0.25
C TYR A 110 5.91 2.58 1.09
N LEU A 111 5.68 2.45 2.39
CA LEU A 111 6.59 1.79 3.33
C LEU A 111 5.80 0.83 4.22
N SER A 112 6.28 -0.40 4.34
CA SER A 112 5.73 -1.37 5.29
C SER A 112 6.09 -0.97 6.72
N GLY A 113 5.09 -0.68 7.56
CA GLY A 113 5.30 -0.32 8.97
C GLY A 113 5.58 -1.51 9.90
N SER A 114 5.34 -2.74 9.44
CA SER A 114 5.41 -3.94 10.28
C SER A 114 6.58 -4.88 9.98
N GLY A 115 7.37 -4.61 8.94
CA GLY A 115 8.50 -5.47 8.62
C GLY A 115 9.43 -4.91 7.54
N ILE A 116 10.60 -5.53 7.43
CA ILE A 116 11.62 -5.19 6.44
C ILE A 116 11.93 -6.38 5.54
N ALA A 117 12.12 -6.12 4.26
CA ALA A 117 12.46 -7.16 3.30
C ALA A 117 13.95 -7.53 3.43
N GLY A 118 14.25 -8.83 3.49
CA GLY A 118 15.62 -9.33 3.56
C GLY A 118 15.75 -10.75 3.02
N PRO A 119 16.98 -11.25 2.82
CA PRO A 119 17.20 -12.60 2.33
C PRO A 119 16.63 -13.67 3.26
N GLU A 120 16.10 -14.75 2.69
CA GLU A 120 15.72 -15.95 3.44
C GLU A 120 16.93 -16.60 4.16
N GLY A 121 16.65 -17.28 5.27
CA GLY A 121 17.64 -18.09 5.98
C GLY A 121 18.48 -17.33 7.01
N LEU A 122 18.11 -16.09 7.36
CA LEU A 122 18.77 -15.27 8.38
C LEU A 122 17.96 -15.20 9.69
N GLU A 123 16.87 -15.97 9.80
CA GLU A 123 15.97 -15.95 10.94
C GLU A 123 16.45 -16.74 12.16
N SER A 124 17.17 -17.85 11.96
CA SER A 124 17.54 -18.75 13.07
C SER A 124 18.61 -18.15 14.00
N PRO A 125 18.65 -18.52 15.29
CA PRO A 125 19.70 -18.06 16.21
C PRO A 125 21.13 -18.30 15.73
N GLN A 126 21.36 -19.37 14.95
CA GLN A 126 22.68 -19.66 14.39
C GLN A 126 23.01 -18.75 13.19
N ALA A 127 22.00 -18.43 12.37
CA ALA A 127 22.17 -17.53 11.24
C ALA A 127 22.39 -16.08 11.69
N GLN A 128 21.77 -15.66 12.80
CA GLN A 128 22.01 -14.36 13.46
C GLN A 128 23.46 -14.14 13.91
N LEU A 129 24.32 -15.16 13.86
CA LEU A 129 25.74 -15.08 14.22
C LEU A 129 26.67 -15.14 12.99
N THR A 130 26.12 -15.19 11.77
CA THR A 130 26.88 -15.40 10.53
C THR A 130 26.64 -14.25 9.58
N LEU A 131 27.69 -13.56 9.16
CA LEU A 131 27.58 -12.47 8.19
C LEU A 131 26.89 -12.93 6.89
N CYS A 132 26.17 -12.01 6.27
CA CYS A 132 25.57 -12.22 4.97
C CYS A 132 26.62 -12.63 3.92
N THR A 133 26.24 -13.58 3.08
CA THR A 133 27.01 -13.95 1.88
C THR A 133 26.91 -12.88 0.79
N ASP A 134 27.83 -12.87 -0.17
CA ASP A 134 27.79 -11.96 -1.32
C ASP A 134 26.48 -12.09 -2.12
N ALA A 135 25.96 -13.32 -2.24
CA ALA A 135 24.69 -13.59 -2.90
C ALA A 135 23.53 -12.90 -2.17
N GLN A 136 23.48 -13.01 -0.84
CA GLN A 136 22.46 -12.35 0.00
C GLN A 136 22.57 -10.83 -0.06
N LYS A 137 23.78 -10.27 -0.09
CA LYS A 137 24.02 -8.82 -0.23
C LYS A 137 23.55 -8.27 -1.57
N SER A 138 23.54 -9.08 -2.62
CA SER A 138 23.11 -8.69 -3.95
C SER A 138 21.64 -9.00 -4.25
N LEU A 139 20.89 -9.50 -3.26
CA LEU A 139 19.51 -9.95 -3.47
C LEU A 139 18.58 -8.75 -3.65
N PRO A 140 17.85 -8.64 -4.77
CA PRO A 140 16.82 -7.62 -4.92
C PRO A 140 15.63 -7.94 -4.02
N VAL A 141 15.10 -6.91 -3.38
CA VAL A 141 13.89 -6.96 -2.54
C VAL A 141 12.82 -6.03 -3.11
N PHE A 142 11.58 -6.16 -2.63
CA PHE A 142 10.54 -5.19 -2.97
C PHE A 142 10.88 -3.78 -2.48
N GLY A 143 10.49 -2.78 -3.27
CA GLY A 143 10.78 -1.36 -3.03
C GLY A 143 9.92 -0.72 -1.93
N ASP A 144 9.34 -1.54 -1.06
CA ASP A 144 8.14 -1.23 -0.29
C ASP A 144 8.42 -1.26 1.22
N SER A 145 9.69 -1.29 1.61
CA SER A 145 10.15 -1.28 2.99
C SER A 145 11.31 -0.29 3.15
N VAL A 146 11.63 0.11 4.38
CA VAL A 146 12.74 1.05 4.62
C VAL A 146 14.12 0.47 4.29
N THR A 147 14.23 -0.83 4.00
CA THR A 147 15.45 -1.54 3.53
C THR A 147 15.38 -1.92 2.05
N MET A 148 14.83 -1.03 1.23
CA MET A 148 14.59 -1.24 -0.19
C MET A 148 15.82 -1.12 -1.11
N ASP A 149 16.94 -0.55 -0.63
CA ASP A 149 18.16 -0.53 -1.42
C ASP A 149 18.85 -1.90 -1.31
N ILE A 150 19.44 -2.35 -2.42
CA ILE A 150 20.10 -3.66 -2.47
C ILE A 150 21.21 -3.72 -1.40
N GLY A 151 21.07 -4.66 -0.48
CA GLY A 151 22.04 -4.90 0.59
C GLY A 151 21.69 -4.27 1.94
N ASP A 152 20.74 -3.33 2.02
CA ASP A 152 20.39 -2.63 3.27
C ASP A 152 20.14 -3.59 4.45
N PHE A 153 19.36 -4.64 4.23
CA PHE A 153 19.07 -5.62 5.28
C PHE A 153 20.35 -6.29 5.78
N CYS A 154 21.25 -6.65 4.86
CA CYS A 154 22.53 -7.26 5.20
C CYS A 154 23.48 -6.26 5.89
N GLU A 155 23.39 -4.97 5.60
CA GLU A 155 24.12 -3.95 6.36
C GLU A 155 23.65 -3.92 7.82
N ILE A 156 22.34 -3.94 8.07
CA ILE A 156 21.78 -4.04 9.43
C ILE A 156 22.24 -5.33 10.11
N HIS A 157 22.06 -6.47 9.44
CA HIS A 157 22.41 -7.78 9.99
C HIS A 157 23.90 -7.91 10.31
N ASP A 158 24.79 -7.54 9.37
CA ASP A 158 26.23 -7.59 9.55
C ASP A 158 26.71 -6.60 10.64
N ALA A 159 26.05 -5.44 10.76
CA ALA A 159 26.35 -4.45 11.80
C ALA A 159 25.95 -4.93 13.20
N ILE A 160 24.85 -5.69 13.35
CA ILE A 160 24.49 -6.34 14.62
C ILE A 160 25.59 -7.32 15.05
N ILE A 161 26.02 -8.20 14.13
CA ILE A 161 27.06 -9.21 14.39
C ILE A 161 28.40 -8.54 14.71
N SER A 162 28.76 -7.52 13.95
CA SER A 162 30.06 -6.83 14.06
C SER A 162 30.06 -5.78 15.17
N GLN A 163 28.91 -5.46 15.75
CA GLN A 163 28.70 -4.40 16.75
C GLN A 163 29.18 -3.03 16.25
N THR A 164 28.88 -2.73 14.98
CA THR A 164 29.26 -1.47 14.33
C THR A 164 28.04 -0.59 14.08
N SER A 165 28.27 0.69 13.82
CA SER A 165 27.21 1.58 13.34
C SER A 165 26.85 1.27 11.89
N LEU A 166 25.68 1.73 11.44
CA LEU A 166 25.32 1.71 10.03
C LEU A 166 26.18 2.71 9.23
N PRO A 167 26.55 2.42 7.98
CA PRO A 167 27.36 3.33 7.16
C PRO A 167 26.71 4.71 6.97
N ASP A 168 25.41 4.74 6.65
CA ASP A 168 24.66 5.97 6.40
C ASP A 168 24.24 6.68 7.70
N TYR A 169 24.29 5.97 8.83
CA TYR A 169 23.88 6.45 10.14
C TYR A 169 24.93 6.09 11.20
N PRO A 170 26.04 6.82 11.27
CA PRO A 170 27.16 6.50 12.17
C PRO A 170 26.79 6.62 13.67
N ASP A 171 25.64 7.22 13.99
CA ASP A 171 25.07 7.30 15.34
C ASP A 171 24.09 6.17 15.67
N ILE A 172 23.79 5.27 14.73
CA ILE A 172 22.85 4.17 14.92
C ILE A 172 23.60 2.83 14.92
N PHE A 173 23.50 2.12 16.05
CA PHE A 173 24.07 0.80 16.27
C PHE A 173 22.93 -0.22 16.39
N PRO A 174 22.61 -0.97 15.32
CA PRO A 174 21.51 -1.92 15.36
C PRO A 174 21.83 -3.06 16.33
N THR A 175 20.78 -3.64 16.91
CA THR A 175 20.88 -4.83 17.76
C THR A 175 19.80 -5.84 17.36
N GLU A 176 19.89 -7.08 17.85
CA GLU A 176 18.81 -8.06 17.62
C GLU A 176 17.45 -7.55 18.13
N ASN A 177 17.41 -6.64 19.11
CA ASN A 177 16.16 -6.05 19.60
C ASN A 177 15.38 -5.28 18.52
N TRP A 178 15.94 -5.03 17.33
CA TRP A 178 15.21 -4.47 16.19
C TRP A 178 14.20 -5.43 15.58
N PHE A 179 14.32 -6.73 15.86
CA PHE A 179 13.44 -7.77 15.39
C PHE A 179 12.59 -8.31 16.54
N VAL A 180 11.43 -8.86 16.19
CA VAL A 180 10.65 -9.65 17.15
C VAL A 180 11.01 -11.13 17.03
N HIS A 181 11.00 -11.85 18.14
CA HIS A 181 11.40 -13.26 18.16
C HIS A 181 10.32 -14.20 18.70
N SER A 182 10.40 -15.45 18.25
CA SER A 182 9.77 -16.58 18.93
C SER A 182 10.54 -16.96 20.19
N SER A 183 9.91 -17.78 21.04
CA SER A 183 10.49 -18.23 22.32
C SER A 183 11.82 -18.98 22.21
N ASP A 184 12.17 -19.49 21.03
CA ASP A 184 13.45 -20.15 20.75
C ASP A 184 14.54 -19.19 20.24
N GLY A 185 14.23 -17.90 20.15
CA GLY A 185 15.13 -16.85 19.66
C GLY A 185 15.16 -16.71 18.13
N THR A 186 14.33 -17.43 17.38
CA THR A 186 14.21 -17.24 15.93
C THR A 186 13.51 -15.91 15.63
N ARG A 187 14.05 -15.11 14.70
CA ARG A 187 13.37 -13.89 14.23
C ARG A 187 12.06 -14.29 13.56
N PHE A 188 10.99 -13.59 13.86
CA PHE A 188 9.72 -13.86 13.19
C PHE A 188 9.76 -13.30 11.76
N THR A 189 9.45 -14.15 10.79
CA THR A 189 9.35 -13.77 9.37
C THR A 189 7.93 -13.98 8.86
N ARG A 190 7.55 -13.21 7.84
CA ARG A 190 6.27 -13.32 7.16
C ARG A 190 6.45 -13.28 5.64
N GLY A 191 5.66 -14.13 4.99
CA GLY A 191 5.37 -14.05 3.57
C GLY A 191 6.61 -13.98 2.66
N TYR A 192 6.35 -13.65 1.41
CA TYR A 192 7.34 -13.49 0.36
C TYR A 192 7.57 -11.99 0.13
N ALA A 193 8.82 -11.56 0.09
CA ALA A 193 9.22 -10.16 -0.13
C ALA A 193 10.02 -9.97 -1.44
N GLY A 194 9.81 -10.88 -2.41
CA GLY A 194 10.60 -10.95 -3.64
C GLY A 194 11.48 -12.19 -3.70
N LYS A 195 12.17 -12.40 -4.83
CA LYS A 195 12.89 -13.63 -5.21
C LYS A 195 13.85 -14.14 -4.11
N GLY A 196 13.39 -15.05 -3.26
CA GLY A 196 14.20 -15.62 -2.16
C GLY A 196 14.36 -14.68 -0.96
N ALA A 197 13.48 -13.69 -0.84
CA ALA A 197 13.41 -12.74 0.25
C ALA A 197 12.11 -12.93 1.04
N VAL A 198 12.17 -12.63 2.33
CA VAL A 198 11.04 -12.65 3.29
C VAL A 198 10.97 -11.31 4.01
N TYR A 199 9.81 -10.99 4.57
CA TYR A 199 9.74 -9.87 5.52
C TYR A 199 10.12 -10.36 6.91
N TYR A 200 11.08 -9.70 7.52
CA TYR A 200 11.37 -9.83 8.94
C TYR A 200 10.50 -8.85 9.72
N VAL A 201 9.77 -9.35 10.71
CA VAL A 201 8.91 -8.50 11.53
C VAL A 201 9.77 -7.73 12.52
N ILE A 202 9.55 -6.41 12.55
CA ILE A 202 10.36 -5.49 13.34
C ILE A 202 9.76 -5.30 14.73
N ASN A 203 10.60 -4.92 15.68
CA ASN A 203 10.20 -4.49 17.00
C ASN A 203 9.92 -2.98 16.96
N PRO A 204 8.65 -2.53 16.85
CA PRO A 204 8.34 -1.11 16.75
C PRO A 204 8.64 -0.35 18.05
N GLY A 205 8.87 -1.04 19.18
CA GLY A 205 9.20 -0.46 20.47
C GLY A 205 10.69 -0.15 20.67
N ASP A 206 11.57 -0.61 19.79
CA ASP A 206 12.99 -0.30 19.89
C ASP A 206 13.28 1.12 19.36
N PHE A 207 13.89 1.95 20.20
CA PHE A 207 14.17 3.36 19.86
C PHE A 207 15.16 3.51 18.69
N GLY A 208 16.14 2.60 18.59
CA GLY A 208 17.08 2.59 17.48
C GLY A 208 16.37 2.32 16.16
N TRP A 209 15.46 1.33 16.16
CA TRP A 209 14.61 1.03 15.02
C TRP A 209 13.70 2.22 14.63
N GLN A 210 12.98 2.81 15.60
CA GLN A 210 12.12 3.98 15.36
C GLN A 210 12.90 5.15 14.72
N THR A 211 14.11 5.40 15.20
CA THR A 211 14.99 6.44 14.69
C THR A 211 15.47 6.12 13.26
N TYR A 212 15.84 4.87 13.00
CA TYR A 212 16.24 4.43 11.66
C TYR A 212 15.08 4.53 10.67
N PHE A 213 13.91 3.96 11.00
CA PHE A 213 12.72 3.98 10.14
C PHE A 213 12.32 5.41 9.76
N SER A 214 12.22 6.31 10.75
CA SER A 214 11.83 7.71 10.51
C SER A 214 12.82 8.46 9.62
N ARG A 215 14.13 8.28 9.83
CA ARG A 215 15.17 8.89 8.98
C ARG A 215 15.18 8.32 7.57
N ARG A 216 14.92 7.02 7.41
CA ARG A 216 14.78 6.39 6.08
C ARG A 216 13.56 6.91 5.35
N ALA A 217 12.42 7.03 6.03
CA ALA A 217 11.22 7.64 5.44
C ALA A 217 11.49 9.09 4.96
N LEU A 218 12.22 9.89 5.74
CA LEU A 218 12.61 11.25 5.33
C LEU A 218 13.51 11.24 4.08
N ARG A 219 14.47 10.32 4.02
CA ARG A 219 15.44 10.19 2.93
C ARG A 219 14.78 9.92 1.57
N GLU A 220 13.63 9.25 1.56
CA GLU A 220 12.90 8.98 0.30
C GLU A 220 12.27 10.22 -0.34
N ILE A 221 12.02 11.26 0.46
CA ILE A 221 11.39 12.50 0.00
C ILE A 221 12.43 13.63 -0.16
N LYS A 222 13.44 13.65 0.71
CA LYS A 222 14.43 14.72 0.80
C LYS A 222 15.81 14.18 0.46
N PHE A 223 16.58 14.96 -0.27
CA PHE A 223 17.99 14.69 -0.52
C PHE A 223 18.82 14.88 0.77
N THR A 224 18.77 13.91 1.68
CA THR A 224 19.53 13.89 2.94
C THR A 224 20.79 13.04 2.85
N ASP A 225 20.92 12.24 1.79
CA ASP A 225 22.02 11.30 1.57
C ASP A 225 22.50 11.42 0.11
N PRO A 226 23.76 11.82 -0.16
CA PRO A 226 24.30 11.92 -1.51
C PRO A 226 24.37 10.60 -2.28
N SER A 227 24.36 9.46 -1.58
CA SER A 227 24.35 8.12 -2.16
C SER A 227 22.96 7.71 -2.65
N HIS A 228 21.92 8.45 -2.24
CA HIS A 228 20.54 8.07 -2.42
C HIS A 228 19.78 9.12 -3.24
N LEU A 229 19.09 8.65 -4.28
CA LEU A 229 18.21 9.50 -5.07
C LEU A 229 16.81 9.46 -4.45
N PRO A 230 16.30 10.56 -3.87
CA PRO A 230 14.91 10.62 -3.41
C PRO A 230 13.97 10.52 -4.62
N ILE A 231 12.74 10.09 -4.37
CA ILE A 231 11.73 10.01 -5.43
C ILE A 231 11.34 11.43 -5.86
N PRO A 232 11.58 11.81 -7.12
CA PRO A 232 11.36 13.18 -7.57
C PRO A 232 9.90 13.59 -7.36
N GLN A 233 9.67 14.68 -6.62
CA GLN A 233 8.33 15.24 -6.40
C GLN A 233 7.36 14.29 -5.68
N ALA A 234 7.87 13.29 -4.93
CA ALA A 234 7.06 12.62 -3.93
C ALA A 234 6.57 13.65 -2.90
N THR A 235 5.30 13.58 -2.54
CA THR A 235 4.64 14.55 -1.67
C THR A 235 4.42 14.06 -0.26
N GLY A 236 4.54 12.76 0.01
CA GLY A 236 4.29 12.20 1.34
C GLY A 236 4.72 10.75 1.51
N ILE A 237 4.49 10.22 2.70
CA ILE A 237 4.76 8.82 3.06
C ILE A 237 3.44 8.09 3.32
N PHE A 238 3.30 6.90 2.77
CA PHE A 238 2.26 5.96 3.14
C PHE A 238 2.87 4.85 3.99
N ILE A 239 2.34 4.64 5.19
CA ILE A 239 2.79 3.56 6.08
C ILE A 239 1.72 2.49 6.13
N ASP A 240 2.05 1.32 5.60
CA ASP A 240 1.18 0.17 5.61
C ASP A 240 1.24 -0.58 6.95
N ASN A 241 0.18 -1.30 7.31
CA ASN A 241 0.09 -2.20 8.47
C ASN A 241 0.27 -1.55 9.86
N LEU A 242 -0.14 -0.28 10.01
CA LEU A 242 -0.01 0.45 11.27
C LEU A 242 -0.88 -0.11 12.40
N ASN A 243 -2.05 -0.68 12.10
CA ASN A 243 -2.97 -1.23 13.12
C ASN A 243 -3.29 -2.73 12.94
N SER A 244 -2.49 -3.46 12.17
CA SER A 244 -2.79 -4.86 11.85
C SER A 244 -2.03 -5.84 12.75
N THR A 245 -2.75 -6.57 13.61
CA THR A 245 -2.24 -7.75 14.34
C THR A 245 -2.25 -9.02 13.48
N PHE A 246 -2.74 -8.96 12.24
CA PHE A 246 -3.07 -10.11 11.39
C PHE A 246 -1.89 -11.06 11.11
N TYR A 247 -0.66 -10.65 11.44
CA TYR A 247 0.56 -11.35 11.05
C TYR A 247 1.06 -12.39 12.04
N PHE A 248 0.54 -12.44 13.25
CA PHE A 248 0.95 -13.46 14.22
C PHE A 248 0.01 -14.67 14.21
N PRO A 249 0.53 -15.91 14.19
CA PRO A 249 -0.28 -17.10 14.40
C PRO A 249 -1.07 -16.99 15.70
N SER A 250 -2.27 -17.57 15.72
CA SER A 250 -3.11 -17.54 16.92
C SER A 250 -2.33 -18.05 18.15
N GLY A 251 -2.30 -17.23 19.20
CA GLY A 251 -1.59 -17.52 20.45
C GLY A 251 -0.10 -17.22 20.45
N PHE A 252 0.47 -16.73 19.35
CA PHE A 252 1.84 -16.23 19.32
C PHE A 252 1.91 -14.85 20.00
N ILE A 253 2.87 -14.70 20.92
CA ILE A 253 3.24 -13.43 21.53
C ILE A 253 4.75 -13.31 21.36
N PRO A 254 5.25 -12.25 20.67
CA PRO A 254 6.68 -12.09 20.52
C PRO A 254 7.38 -11.88 21.87
N THR A 255 8.61 -12.37 22.00
CA THR A 255 9.32 -12.41 23.29
C THR A 255 9.60 -11.05 23.91
N GLU A 256 9.62 -10.00 23.09
CA GLU A 256 9.82 -8.62 23.48
C GLU A 256 8.61 -8.04 24.24
N TYR A 257 7.48 -8.73 24.19
CA TYR A 257 6.19 -8.22 24.64
C TYR A 257 5.48 -9.18 25.59
N SER A 258 4.73 -8.62 26.53
CA SER A 258 3.86 -9.39 27.42
C SER A 258 2.52 -9.79 26.78
N SER A 259 2.12 -9.07 25.73
CA SER A 259 0.87 -9.26 24.99
C SER A 259 0.96 -8.71 23.57
N LEU A 260 0.02 -9.10 22.71
CA LEU A 260 -0.11 -8.49 21.37
C LEU A 260 -0.59 -7.04 21.43
N GLU A 261 -1.39 -6.68 22.44
CA GLU A 261 -1.84 -5.30 22.66
C GLU A 261 -0.65 -4.37 22.90
N GLU A 262 0.31 -4.79 23.73
CA GLU A 262 1.54 -4.04 23.97
C GLU A 262 2.37 -3.84 22.68
N TYR A 263 2.43 -4.86 21.81
CA TYR A 263 3.10 -4.75 20.51
C TYR A 263 2.43 -3.71 19.60
N GLU A 264 1.09 -3.70 19.53
CA GLU A 264 0.34 -2.71 18.74
C GLU A 264 0.49 -1.29 19.29
N GLU A 265 0.49 -1.11 20.62
CA GLU A 265 0.79 0.17 21.24
C GLU A 265 2.16 0.71 20.81
N LYS A 266 3.16 -0.17 20.61
CA LYS A 266 4.48 0.24 20.14
C LYS A 266 4.53 0.67 18.69
N LYS A 267 3.60 0.23 17.84
CA LYS A 267 3.46 0.81 16.49
C LYS A 267 3.03 2.26 16.53
N LEU A 268 2.17 2.63 17.48
CA LEU A 268 1.82 4.04 17.70
C LEU A 268 3.05 4.84 18.12
N ASP A 269 3.87 4.33 19.04
CA ASP A 269 5.12 4.99 19.44
C ASP A 269 6.04 5.24 18.23
N MET A 270 6.19 4.24 17.34
CA MET A 270 6.95 4.39 16.09
C MET A 270 6.36 5.45 15.14
N LEU A 271 5.03 5.49 14.99
CA LEU A 271 4.36 6.52 14.20
C LEU A 271 4.59 7.91 14.80
N VAL A 272 4.54 8.06 16.13
CA VAL A 272 4.78 9.35 16.81
C VAL A 272 6.17 9.88 16.51
N VAL A 273 7.20 9.04 16.63
CA VAL A 273 8.59 9.43 16.31
C VAL A 273 8.72 9.82 14.83
N THR A 274 8.10 9.05 13.94
CA THR A 274 8.10 9.33 12.49
C THR A 274 7.40 10.65 12.17
N TYR A 275 6.23 10.90 12.76
CA TYR A 275 5.49 12.14 12.63
C TYR A 275 6.27 13.34 13.14
N GLN A 276 6.91 13.23 14.30
CA GLN A 276 7.72 14.33 14.87
C GLN A 276 8.84 14.77 13.94
N LEU A 277 9.46 13.83 13.21
CA LEU A 277 10.48 14.15 12.22
C LEU A 277 9.88 14.72 10.93
N LEU A 278 8.91 14.03 10.32
CA LEU A 278 8.36 14.39 9.01
C LEU A 278 7.54 15.69 9.05
N SER A 279 6.83 15.97 10.14
CA SER A 279 6.04 17.19 10.29
C SER A 279 6.89 18.47 10.34
N GLN A 280 8.14 18.40 10.82
CA GLN A 280 9.08 19.53 10.77
C GLN A 280 9.41 19.95 9.33
N GLU A 281 9.35 19.00 8.40
CA GLU A 281 9.59 19.19 6.98
C GLU A 281 8.30 19.40 6.18
N GLY A 282 7.14 19.43 6.85
CA GLY A 282 5.83 19.55 6.23
C GLY A 282 5.43 18.32 5.40
N ILE A 283 6.00 17.14 5.68
CA ILE A 283 5.74 15.92 4.92
C ILE A 283 4.53 15.18 5.52
N PRO A 284 3.42 15.03 4.77
CA PRO A 284 2.23 14.30 5.21
C PRO A 284 2.47 12.79 5.31
N ILE A 285 1.73 12.14 6.22
CA ILE A 285 1.71 10.69 6.42
C ILE A 285 0.28 10.16 6.25
N ILE A 286 0.08 9.22 5.33
CA ILE A 286 -1.15 8.43 5.26
C ILE A 286 -0.87 7.06 5.89
N GLY A 287 -1.76 6.59 6.75
CA GLY A 287 -1.63 5.29 7.40
C GLY A 287 -2.64 4.28 6.86
N ASN A 288 -2.23 3.04 6.61
CA ASN A 288 -3.17 1.95 6.43
C ASN A 288 -3.69 1.48 7.80
N LEU A 289 -4.99 1.66 8.04
CA LEU A 289 -5.66 1.30 9.27
C LEU A 289 -6.73 0.21 9.05
N SER A 290 -6.43 -0.79 8.23
CA SER A 290 -7.40 -1.80 7.76
C SER A 290 -8.06 -2.68 8.81
N ASP A 291 -7.59 -2.70 10.07
CA ASP A 291 -8.37 -3.31 11.15
C ASP A 291 -9.53 -2.39 11.58
N MET A 292 -10.75 -2.82 11.23
CA MET A 292 -12.00 -2.09 11.44
C MET A 292 -12.86 -2.70 12.55
N ASP A 293 -12.38 -3.74 13.25
CA ASP A 293 -13.14 -4.36 14.35
C ASP A 293 -13.24 -3.44 15.57
N TYR A 294 -12.29 -2.50 15.69
CA TYR A 294 -12.20 -1.52 16.78
C TYR A 294 -11.99 -0.10 16.20
N PRO A 295 -13.04 0.55 15.66
CA PRO A 295 -12.91 1.86 15.02
C PRO A 295 -12.43 2.96 15.97
N GLU A 296 -12.56 2.80 17.29
CA GLU A 296 -11.98 3.67 18.31
C GLU A 296 -10.44 3.63 18.34
N SER A 297 -9.83 2.54 17.88
CA SER A 297 -8.36 2.45 17.80
C SER A 297 -7.79 3.48 16.83
N TRP A 298 -8.53 3.86 15.79
CA TRP A 298 -8.12 4.87 14.82
C TRP A 298 -7.90 6.23 15.48
N ASP A 299 -8.69 6.57 16.50
CA ASP A 299 -8.60 7.86 17.20
C ASP A 299 -7.23 8.05 17.87
N LEU A 300 -6.51 6.95 18.16
CA LEU A 300 -5.14 6.99 18.68
C LEU A 300 -4.12 7.41 17.60
N PHE A 301 -4.32 6.98 16.35
CA PHE A 301 -3.40 7.22 15.23
C PHE A 301 -3.68 8.55 14.51
N LEU A 302 -4.97 8.93 14.40
CA LEU A 302 -5.41 10.09 13.62
C LEU A 302 -4.68 11.41 13.94
N PRO A 303 -4.30 11.74 15.19
CA PRO A 303 -3.53 12.95 15.49
C PRO A 303 -2.20 13.05 14.73
N TYR A 304 -1.61 11.93 14.33
CA TYR A 304 -0.30 11.83 13.69
C TYR A 304 -0.37 11.55 12.18
N LEU A 305 -1.57 11.50 11.61
CA LEU A 305 -1.81 11.19 10.20
C LEU A 305 -2.50 12.34 9.47
N SER A 306 -2.12 12.60 8.23
CA SER A 306 -2.83 13.49 7.30
C SER A 306 -3.99 12.78 6.58
N GLY A 307 -4.01 11.46 6.63
CA GLY A 307 -5.06 10.63 6.05
C GLY A 307 -4.90 9.16 6.41
N VAL A 308 -5.90 8.38 6.02
CA VAL A 308 -5.98 6.96 6.33
C VAL A 308 -6.51 6.18 5.14
N MET A 309 -6.08 4.92 5.04
CA MET A 309 -6.64 3.93 4.14
C MET A 309 -7.36 2.85 4.97
N ALA A 310 -8.52 2.41 4.47
CA ALA A 310 -9.16 1.17 4.90
C ALA A 310 -9.18 0.19 3.73
N GLU A 311 -8.46 -0.93 3.85
CA GLU A 311 -8.58 -2.04 2.91
C GLU A 311 -9.82 -2.86 3.20
N SER A 312 -10.54 -3.21 2.12
CA SER A 312 -11.87 -3.81 2.20
C SER A 312 -12.91 -2.91 2.88
N TRP A 313 -12.82 -1.61 2.67
CA TRP A 313 -13.85 -0.68 3.13
C TRP A 313 -15.21 -1.06 2.53
N ILE A 314 -16.21 -1.22 3.39
CA ILE A 314 -17.60 -1.67 3.20
C ILE A 314 -17.78 -3.05 2.54
N SER A 315 -16.68 -3.71 2.14
CA SER A 315 -16.63 -5.05 1.57
C SER A 315 -16.12 -6.08 2.58
N ALA A 316 -16.54 -7.34 2.44
CA ALA A 316 -15.86 -8.40 3.17
C ALA A 316 -14.46 -8.65 2.56
N TRP A 317 -13.52 -9.20 3.33
CA TRP A 317 -12.27 -9.69 2.76
C TRP A 317 -12.59 -10.85 1.80
N GLY A 318 -12.46 -10.63 0.49
CA GLY A 318 -12.96 -11.54 -0.54
C GLY A 318 -14.13 -10.96 -1.33
N ASP A 319 -15.11 -11.81 -1.67
CA ASP A 319 -16.31 -11.40 -2.40
C ASP A 319 -17.45 -11.02 -1.43
N GLY A 320 -18.16 -9.94 -1.76
CA GLY A 320 -19.37 -9.50 -1.06
C GLY A 320 -19.20 -8.26 -0.18
N ILE A 321 -20.31 -7.84 0.41
CA ILE A 321 -20.42 -6.66 1.26
C ILE A 321 -20.50 -7.03 2.75
N LEU A 322 -20.08 -6.12 3.62
CA LEU A 322 -20.23 -6.29 5.06
C LEU A 322 -21.72 -6.28 5.48
N PRO A 323 -22.07 -6.81 6.66
CA PRO A 323 -23.43 -6.67 7.16
C PRO A 323 -23.79 -5.19 7.39
N PRO A 324 -25.07 -4.78 7.24
CA PRO A 324 -25.46 -3.37 7.18
C PRO A 324 -24.95 -2.50 8.35
N HIS A 325 -25.02 -3.01 9.58
CA HIS A 325 -24.55 -2.31 10.77
C HIS A 325 -23.02 -2.05 10.78
N ARG A 326 -22.23 -2.93 10.14
CA ARG A 326 -20.79 -2.73 9.96
C ARG A 326 -20.55 -1.66 8.91
N ILE A 327 -21.25 -1.74 7.77
CA ILE A 327 -21.16 -0.68 6.74
C ILE A 327 -21.48 0.69 7.35
N GLU A 328 -22.58 0.83 8.10
CA GLU A 328 -22.90 2.09 8.80
C GLU A 328 -21.78 2.60 9.72
N ALA A 329 -21.14 1.69 10.46
CA ALA A 329 -20.02 2.03 11.33
C ALA A 329 -18.81 2.54 10.53
N GLU A 330 -18.49 1.89 9.40
CA GLU A 330 -17.38 2.29 8.54
C GLU A 330 -17.65 3.61 7.81
N LEU A 331 -18.87 3.82 7.32
CA LEU A 331 -19.26 5.10 6.74
C LEU A 331 -19.15 6.23 7.78
N SER A 332 -19.57 5.97 9.02
CA SER A 332 -19.48 6.93 10.12
C SER A 332 -18.03 7.20 10.55
N LEU A 333 -17.14 6.20 10.49
CA LEU A 333 -15.71 6.38 10.74
C LEU A 333 -15.08 7.26 9.65
N ALA A 334 -15.36 6.97 8.39
CA ALA A 334 -14.86 7.74 7.26
C ALA A 334 -15.32 9.21 7.30
N GLU A 335 -16.57 9.47 7.68
CA GLU A 335 -17.07 10.84 7.91
C GLU A 335 -16.31 11.56 9.02
N ARG A 336 -15.99 10.89 10.15
CA ARG A 336 -15.18 11.50 11.22
C ARG A 336 -13.80 11.88 10.74
N VAL A 337 -13.17 11.04 9.90
CA VAL A 337 -11.87 11.35 9.27
C VAL A 337 -11.99 12.59 8.38
N LEU A 338 -12.98 12.61 7.49
CA LEU A 338 -13.21 13.71 6.56
C LEU A 338 -13.56 15.03 7.27
N GLN A 339 -14.30 14.97 8.40
CA GLN A 339 -14.62 16.13 9.24
C GLN A 339 -13.39 16.75 9.91
N GLN A 340 -12.33 15.97 10.11
CA GLN A 340 -11.03 16.46 10.60
C GLN A 340 -10.15 17.03 9.47
N ASN A 341 -10.69 17.19 8.26
CA ASN A 341 -9.96 17.61 7.06
C ASN A 341 -8.77 16.69 6.73
N LYS A 342 -8.91 15.40 7.02
CA LYS A 342 -7.95 14.35 6.69
C LYS A 342 -8.42 13.58 5.46
N LYS A 343 -7.47 12.99 4.72
CA LYS A 343 -7.78 12.13 3.57
C LYS A 343 -8.34 10.78 4.02
N PHE A 344 -9.34 10.29 3.32
CA PHE A 344 -9.90 8.95 3.48
C PHE A 344 -9.78 8.21 2.15
N LEU A 345 -9.06 7.08 2.17
CA LEU A 345 -8.83 6.20 1.03
C LEU A 345 -9.57 4.89 1.27
N GLY A 346 -10.72 4.69 0.63
CA GLY A 346 -11.46 3.44 0.69
C GLY A 346 -11.03 2.49 -0.42
N VAL A 347 -10.43 1.35 -0.08
CA VAL A 347 -10.22 0.26 -1.05
C VAL A 347 -11.35 -0.73 -0.91
N PHE A 348 -12.17 -0.84 -1.96
CA PHE A 348 -13.26 -1.81 -2.03
C PHE A 348 -12.78 -3.08 -2.74
N GLN A 349 -13.04 -4.25 -2.14
CA GLN A 349 -12.78 -5.55 -2.75
C GLN A 349 -14.09 -6.16 -3.24
N GLY A 350 -14.19 -6.46 -4.53
CA GLY A 350 -15.39 -7.03 -5.13
C GLY A 350 -15.09 -8.06 -6.20
N ASN A 351 -16.11 -8.59 -6.86
CA ASN A 351 -15.95 -9.60 -7.90
C ASN A 351 -15.49 -9.00 -9.26
N VAL A 352 -15.09 -9.89 -10.17
CA VAL A 352 -14.65 -9.53 -11.54
C VAL A 352 -15.76 -8.87 -12.35
N SER A 353 -17.03 -9.24 -12.11
CA SER A 353 -18.16 -8.66 -12.83
C SER A 353 -18.40 -7.19 -12.48
N GLY A 354 -17.81 -6.70 -11.38
CA GLY A 354 -17.99 -5.31 -10.94
C GLY A 354 -19.38 -5.06 -10.38
N ASP A 355 -20.09 -6.11 -9.92
CA ASP A 355 -21.50 -6.01 -9.52
C ASP A 355 -21.70 -5.00 -8.38
N TYR A 356 -20.68 -4.85 -7.54
CA TYR A 356 -20.67 -3.92 -6.42
C TYR A 356 -19.97 -2.59 -6.70
N LEU A 357 -19.52 -2.33 -7.93
CA LEU A 357 -18.78 -1.12 -8.27
C LEU A 357 -19.63 0.14 -8.06
N ASN A 358 -20.88 0.11 -8.54
CA ASN A 358 -21.85 1.17 -8.31
C ASN A 358 -22.16 1.35 -6.82
N PHE A 359 -22.25 0.24 -6.08
CA PHE A 359 -22.48 0.27 -4.64
C PHE A 359 -21.32 0.91 -3.89
N ALA A 360 -20.09 0.51 -4.18
CA ALA A 360 -18.88 1.07 -3.61
C ALA A 360 -18.77 2.57 -3.87
N PHE A 361 -18.98 2.97 -5.13
CA PHE A 361 -18.92 4.37 -5.52
C PHE A 361 -20.04 5.20 -4.89
N ALA A 362 -21.28 4.68 -4.84
CA ALA A 362 -22.39 5.37 -4.19
C ALA A 362 -22.14 5.59 -2.70
N ASN A 363 -21.64 4.59 -1.96
CA ASN A 363 -21.31 4.71 -0.55
C ASN A 363 -20.21 5.77 -0.29
N LEU A 364 -19.25 5.88 -1.19
CA LEU A 364 -18.25 6.94 -1.13
C LEU A 364 -18.84 8.32 -1.37
N LEU A 365 -19.75 8.46 -2.33
CA LEU A 365 -20.50 9.70 -2.54
C LEU A 365 -21.37 10.06 -1.32
N LEU A 366 -21.94 9.07 -0.61
CA LEU A 366 -22.68 9.33 0.63
C LEU A 366 -21.84 10.02 1.71
N ILE A 367 -20.51 9.85 1.71
CA ILE A 367 -19.61 10.46 2.73
C ILE A 367 -18.76 11.61 2.19
N ALA A 368 -18.57 11.71 0.87
CA ALA A 368 -17.60 12.62 0.26
C ALA A 368 -17.87 14.11 0.60
N ASN A 369 -16.80 14.88 0.84
CA ASN A 369 -16.87 16.32 1.09
C ASN A 369 -15.94 17.11 0.15
N HIS A 370 -15.97 16.77 -1.14
CA HIS A 370 -15.30 17.42 -2.28
C HIS A 370 -13.80 17.17 -2.50
N GLN A 371 -12.98 16.92 -1.46
CA GLN A 371 -11.53 17.04 -1.66
C GLN A 371 -10.67 15.95 -1.03
N ASN A 372 -11.20 15.22 -0.04
CA ASN A 372 -10.40 14.31 0.77
C ASN A 372 -10.89 12.85 0.70
N ALA A 373 -11.86 12.55 -0.16
CA ALA A 373 -12.41 11.21 -0.33
C ALA A 373 -11.86 10.57 -1.61
N TYR A 374 -11.23 9.43 -1.44
CA TYR A 374 -10.49 8.71 -2.46
C TYR A 374 -10.92 7.25 -2.48
N PHE A 375 -10.84 6.60 -3.64
CA PHE A 375 -11.11 5.16 -3.69
C PHE A 375 -10.39 4.39 -4.78
N LYS A 376 -10.32 3.09 -4.53
CA LYS A 376 -9.88 2.06 -5.46
C LYS A 376 -10.87 0.91 -5.38
N TYR A 377 -11.41 0.51 -6.52
CA TYR A 377 -12.00 -0.81 -6.64
C TYR A 377 -10.92 -1.81 -7.01
N LYS A 378 -10.93 -2.96 -6.34
CA LYS A 378 -10.07 -4.09 -6.64
C LYS A 378 -10.95 -5.33 -6.76
N ASN A 379 -10.66 -6.15 -7.77
CA ASN A 379 -11.17 -7.51 -7.81
C ASN A 379 -10.51 -8.36 -6.73
N TYR A 380 -11.28 -9.00 -5.84
CA TYR A 380 -10.75 -9.77 -4.71
C TYR A 380 -9.83 -10.93 -5.16
N ALA A 381 -10.12 -11.51 -6.33
CA ALA A 381 -9.32 -12.58 -6.93
C ALA A 381 -8.21 -12.04 -7.85
N GLY A 382 -8.20 -10.74 -8.08
CA GLY A 382 -7.30 -10.05 -9.00
C GLY A 382 -6.21 -9.27 -8.28
N GLU A 383 -5.36 -8.67 -9.10
CA GLU A 383 -4.25 -7.84 -8.65
C GLU A 383 -4.69 -6.39 -8.43
N TYR A 384 -3.92 -5.64 -7.63
CA TYR A 384 -4.13 -4.20 -7.45
C TYR A 384 -3.97 -3.39 -8.76
N SER A 385 -3.42 -3.98 -9.83
CA SER A 385 -3.28 -3.36 -11.14
C SER A 385 -4.62 -3.12 -11.83
N GLU A 386 -5.66 -3.90 -11.57
CA GLU A 386 -6.89 -3.82 -12.35
C GLU A 386 -7.63 -2.48 -12.15
N TYR A 387 -7.94 -1.79 -13.24
CA TYR A 387 -8.72 -0.55 -13.30
C TYR A 387 -10.09 -0.84 -13.90
N TYR A 388 -11.12 -0.38 -13.20
CA TYR A 388 -12.53 -0.52 -13.57
C TYR A 388 -13.14 0.87 -13.68
N GLU A 389 -13.83 1.13 -14.78
CA GLU A 389 -14.46 2.41 -15.08
C GLU A 389 -15.96 2.23 -15.26
N ILE A 390 -16.74 3.11 -14.62
CA ILE A 390 -18.18 3.25 -14.85
C ILE A 390 -18.47 4.68 -15.33
N PRO A 391 -19.49 4.87 -16.18
CA PRO A 391 -19.88 6.21 -16.66
C PRO A 391 -20.11 7.24 -15.55
N GLU A 392 -20.62 6.78 -14.40
CA GLU A 392 -20.96 7.58 -13.23
C GLU A 392 -19.76 8.31 -12.63
N TYR A 393 -18.53 7.83 -12.83
CA TYR A 393 -17.32 8.51 -12.39
C TYR A 393 -17.15 9.90 -13.01
N PHE A 394 -17.78 10.14 -14.15
CA PHE A 394 -17.69 11.39 -14.89
C PHE A 394 -18.87 12.32 -14.64
N TYR A 395 -19.80 11.95 -13.75
CA TYR A 395 -20.94 12.80 -13.42
C TYR A 395 -20.51 13.99 -12.58
N LYS A 396 -20.88 15.18 -13.04
CA LYS A 396 -20.61 16.45 -12.37
C LYS A 396 -21.71 16.78 -11.38
N LEU A 397 -21.80 15.98 -10.31
CA LEU A 397 -22.90 16.08 -9.34
C LEU A 397 -22.97 17.44 -8.63
N GLY A 398 -21.87 18.22 -8.62
CA GLY A 398 -21.80 19.48 -7.88
C GLY A 398 -21.73 19.25 -6.36
N SER A 399 -21.97 20.28 -5.55
CA SER A 399 -21.87 20.16 -4.09
C SER A 399 -22.95 19.28 -3.47
N PRO A 400 -22.65 18.53 -2.38
CA PRO A 400 -23.69 17.87 -1.61
C PRO A 400 -24.52 18.95 -0.90
N LEU A 401 -25.84 18.78 -0.92
CA LEU A 401 -26.78 19.72 -0.31
C LEU A 401 -26.97 19.49 1.20
N GLY A 402 -26.43 18.38 1.71
CA GLY A 402 -26.50 18.01 3.12
C GLY A 402 -25.64 16.80 3.47
N ALA A 403 -25.80 16.32 4.70
CA ALA A 403 -25.32 15.02 5.12
C ALA A 403 -26.13 13.91 4.44
N ARG A 404 -25.66 12.66 4.48
CA ARG A 404 -26.51 11.53 4.09
C ARG A 404 -27.70 11.40 5.02
N GLU A 405 -28.83 10.96 4.48
CA GLU A 405 -30.08 10.75 5.21
C GLU A 405 -30.48 9.28 5.15
N LYS A 406 -30.90 8.72 6.29
CA LYS A 406 -31.49 7.39 6.33
C LYS A 406 -32.97 7.49 5.96
N VAL A 407 -33.38 6.82 4.88
CA VAL A 407 -34.75 6.87 4.34
C VAL A 407 -35.55 5.59 4.58
N SER A 408 -34.88 4.50 4.95
CA SER A 408 -35.52 3.24 5.34
C SER A 408 -34.61 2.46 6.29
N ASP A 409 -35.21 1.76 7.26
CA ASP A 409 -34.53 0.87 8.21
C ASP A 409 -34.56 -0.61 7.77
N ASP A 410 -35.55 -1.02 6.95
CA ASP A 410 -35.69 -2.38 6.42
C ASP A 410 -36.38 -2.37 5.04
N PRO A 411 -35.64 -2.48 3.92
CA PRO A 411 -34.17 -2.57 3.86
C PRO A 411 -33.51 -1.29 4.37
N LEU A 412 -32.25 -1.38 4.81
CA LEU A 412 -31.49 -0.22 5.28
C LEU A 412 -31.01 0.60 4.08
N VAL A 413 -31.57 1.79 3.90
CA VAL A 413 -31.30 2.64 2.73
C VAL A 413 -30.89 4.05 3.16
N TYR A 414 -29.80 4.51 2.57
CA TYR A 414 -29.30 5.87 2.70
C TYR A 414 -29.38 6.62 1.38
N THR A 415 -29.61 7.92 1.45
CA THR A 415 -29.58 8.82 0.31
C THR A 415 -28.75 10.08 0.58
N ARG A 416 -28.31 10.76 -0.47
CA ARG A 416 -27.68 12.08 -0.36
C ARG A 416 -27.90 12.89 -1.63
N GLU A 417 -28.42 14.10 -1.45
CA GLU A 417 -28.66 15.04 -2.54
C GLU A 417 -27.43 15.86 -2.88
N PHE A 418 -27.31 16.18 -4.17
CA PHE A 418 -26.29 17.02 -4.78
C PHE A 418 -26.94 18.07 -5.68
N GLU A 419 -26.21 19.14 -6.01
CA GLU A 419 -26.70 20.22 -6.90
C GLU A 419 -27.25 19.72 -8.25
N CYS A 420 -26.65 18.65 -8.79
CA CYS A 420 -26.97 18.06 -10.09
C CYS A 420 -27.33 16.57 -10.02
N GLY A 421 -27.81 16.08 -8.87
CA GLY A 421 -28.16 14.68 -8.76
C GLY A 421 -28.56 14.20 -7.36
N ASN A 422 -28.81 12.89 -7.26
CA ASN A 422 -29.09 12.23 -6.00
C ASN A 422 -28.46 10.84 -5.98
N ILE A 423 -27.98 10.43 -4.81
CA ILE A 423 -27.36 9.13 -4.57
C ILE A 423 -28.24 8.32 -3.64
N MET A 424 -28.39 7.03 -3.90
CA MET A 424 -29.02 6.07 -3.01
C MET A 424 -28.15 4.83 -2.89
N ALA A 425 -27.99 4.30 -1.69
CA ALA A 425 -27.37 3.00 -1.45
C ALA A 425 -28.24 2.18 -0.49
N ASN A 426 -28.58 0.96 -0.91
CA ASN A 426 -29.24 -0.04 -0.10
C ASN A 426 -28.19 -0.94 0.54
N LEU A 427 -27.91 -0.71 1.82
CA LEU A 427 -26.87 -1.42 2.55
C LEU A 427 -27.26 -2.88 2.86
N THR A 428 -28.55 -3.23 2.75
CA THR A 428 -29.04 -4.61 2.92
C THR A 428 -28.79 -5.46 1.69
N THR A 429 -28.99 -4.91 0.49
CA THR A 429 -28.92 -5.69 -0.77
C THR A 429 -27.64 -5.46 -1.55
N GLY A 430 -26.90 -4.38 -1.28
CA GLY A 430 -25.76 -3.97 -2.11
C GLY A 430 -26.18 -3.28 -3.40
N GLU A 431 -27.45 -2.87 -3.54
CA GLU A 431 -27.92 -2.10 -4.69
C GLU A 431 -27.64 -0.62 -4.48
N ALA A 432 -27.36 0.10 -5.56
CA ALA A 432 -27.18 1.55 -5.53
C ALA A 432 -27.68 2.22 -6.81
N GLU A 433 -28.05 3.49 -6.66
CA GLU A 433 -28.49 4.34 -7.75
C GLU A 433 -27.76 5.68 -7.66
N ILE A 434 -27.21 6.11 -8.79
CA ILE A 434 -26.49 7.37 -8.94
C ILE A 434 -27.19 8.14 -10.05
N LEU A 435 -28.02 9.11 -9.68
CA LEU A 435 -28.81 9.90 -10.61
C LEU A 435 -28.11 11.22 -10.91
N TYR A 436 -27.94 11.52 -12.20
CA TYR A 436 -27.46 12.82 -12.69
C TYR A 436 -28.59 13.52 -13.44
N THR A 437 -28.88 14.76 -13.06
CA THR A 437 -30.05 15.53 -13.54
C THR A 437 -29.70 16.85 -14.24
N CYS A 438 -28.40 17.07 -14.44
CA CYS A 438 -27.85 18.08 -15.33
C CYS A 438 -27.26 17.36 -16.57
#